data_AF-A0A1W1YV98-F1
#
_entry.id   AF-A0A1W1YV98-F1
#
_cell.length_a   1.000
_cell.length_b   1.000
_cell.length_c   1.000
_cell.angle_alpha   90.00
_cell.angle_beta   90.00
_cell.angle_gamma   90.00
#
_symmetry.space_group_name_H-M   'P 1'
#
loop_
_entity.id
_entity.type
_entity.pdbx_description
1 polymer ?
#
loop_
_entity_poly.entity_id
_entity_poly.type
_entity_poly.pdbx_seq_one_letter_code
_entity_poly.pdbx_strand_id
1 'polypeptide(L)'
;MNEEFYDIIARYYDTMQDGIDHDMWAKMLDSFIREFCTSEPQGEDGKRLIADLGCGSGTITIKLEQEHGYDCIGIDHSVLMLDEAKNIAGEDSHILWLNQDITKFELMGKCDVFISTTETINHITEEEDLRNIFKTQQQYLAKGGLFIFDVGIKEHFESTLGNNVFFEDYDDFTLLWANEYDTQTRLSTSDMTLFYSEDGEVYNRADATVFERYYPEDYLEKTAAEYGMHLVARREEGERVFLVFRKEG
;
A
#
# COMPACT_ATOMS: atom_id res chain seq x y z
N MET A 1 -2.30 12.54 8.25
CA MET A 1 -3.31 11.57 8.76
C MET A 1 -3.14 11.46 10.27
N ASN A 2 -4.18 11.13 11.05
CA ASN A 2 -4.08 11.06 12.50
C ASN A 2 -3.44 9.71 12.92
N GLU A 3 -2.15 9.70 13.28
CA GLU A 3 -1.39 8.50 13.67
C GLU A 3 -2.11 7.69 14.76
N GLU A 4 -2.73 8.37 15.73
CA GLU A 4 -3.48 7.73 16.82
C GLU A 4 -4.66 6.87 16.34
N PHE A 5 -5.28 7.20 15.21
CA PHE A 5 -6.38 6.39 14.68
C PHE A 5 -5.88 5.12 14.01
N TYR A 6 -4.79 5.21 13.23
CA TYR A 6 -4.15 4.03 12.62
C TYR A 6 -3.69 3.04 13.69
N ASP A 7 -3.15 3.55 14.79
CA ASP A 7 -2.75 2.77 15.95
C ASP A 7 -3.94 2.02 16.60
N ILE A 8 -5.12 2.64 16.64
CA ILE A 8 -6.35 2.02 17.18
C ILE A 8 -6.89 0.97 16.21
N ILE A 9 -6.98 1.29 14.92
CA ILE A 9 -7.50 0.33 13.94
C ILE A 9 -6.53 -0.79 13.61
N ALA A 10 -5.22 -0.68 13.91
CA ALA A 10 -4.24 -1.72 13.61
C ALA A 10 -4.67 -3.11 14.10
N ARG A 11 -5.32 -3.19 15.26
CA ARG A 11 -5.85 -4.45 15.84
C ARG A 11 -7.03 -5.03 15.07
N TYR A 12 -7.74 -4.20 14.32
CA TYR A 12 -8.97 -4.53 13.59
C TYR A 12 -8.75 -4.51 12.07
N TYR A 13 -7.60 -4.02 11.60
CA TYR A 13 -7.33 -3.69 10.20
C TYR A 13 -7.44 -4.92 9.30
N ASP A 14 -6.83 -6.03 9.72
CA ASP A 14 -6.91 -7.28 8.97
C ASP A 14 -8.36 -7.83 8.89
N THR A 15 -9.19 -7.61 9.92
CA THR A 15 -10.61 -7.97 9.91
C THR A 15 -11.42 -7.06 8.96
N MET A 16 -11.09 -5.77 8.92
CA MET A 16 -11.68 -4.84 7.94
C MET A 16 -11.29 -5.21 6.50
N GLN A 17 -10.11 -5.83 6.31
CA GLN A 17 -9.60 -6.27 5.01
C GLN A 17 -9.90 -7.73 4.65
N ASP A 18 -10.76 -8.45 5.39
CA ASP A 18 -11.03 -9.89 5.16
C ASP A 18 -11.52 -10.22 3.73
N GLY A 19 -12.03 -9.21 2.99
CA GLY A 19 -12.38 -9.34 1.58
C GLY A 19 -11.19 -9.41 0.59
N ILE A 20 -9.96 -9.15 1.03
CA ILE A 20 -8.76 -9.15 0.19
C ILE A 20 -8.07 -10.52 0.23
N ASP A 21 -8.00 -11.17 -0.93
CA ASP A 21 -7.24 -12.42 -1.09
C ASP A 21 -5.73 -12.13 -1.22
N HIS A 22 -5.08 -11.96 -0.06
CA HIS A 22 -3.64 -11.70 0.02
C HIS A 22 -2.78 -12.81 -0.61
N ASP A 23 -3.24 -14.07 -0.60
CA ASP A 23 -2.55 -15.19 -1.25
C ASP A 23 -2.56 -15.02 -2.77
N MET A 24 -3.72 -14.65 -3.33
CA MET A 24 -3.83 -14.35 -4.74
C MET A 24 -2.96 -13.15 -5.12
N TRP A 25 -2.92 -12.11 -4.29
CA TRP A 25 -2.13 -10.91 -4.55
C TRP A 25 -0.63 -11.19 -4.52
N ALA A 26 -0.13 -11.91 -3.53
CA ALA A 26 1.27 -12.33 -3.48
C ALA A 26 1.67 -13.13 -4.73
N LYS A 27 0.84 -14.10 -5.14
CA LYS A 27 1.06 -14.87 -6.39
C LYS A 27 1.02 -14.01 -7.64
N MET A 28 0.12 -13.04 -7.69
CA MET A 28 0.05 -12.09 -8.81
C MET A 28 1.30 -11.22 -8.88
N LEU A 29 1.75 -10.66 -7.75
CA LEU A 29 2.97 -9.87 -7.68
C LEU A 29 4.19 -10.70 -8.11
N ASP A 30 4.36 -11.92 -7.60
CA ASP A 30 5.41 -12.86 -8.04
C ASP A 30 5.34 -13.11 -9.56
N SER A 31 4.14 -13.26 -10.13
CA SER A 31 3.99 -13.45 -11.57
C SER A 31 4.48 -12.25 -12.37
N PHE A 32 4.15 -11.01 -11.95
CA PHE A 32 4.64 -9.80 -12.59
C PHE A 32 6.16 -9.66 -12.46
N ILE A 33 6.71 -9.97 -11.29
CA ILE A 33 8.15 -9.90 -11.03
C ILE A 33 8.89 -10.89 -11.93
N ARG A 34 8.43 -12.13 -12.04
CA ARG A 34 9.05 -13.15 -12.90
C ARG A 34 8.97 -12.81 -14.38
N GLU A 35 7.86 -12.24 -14.83
CA GLU A 35 7.62 -11.95 -16.24
C GLU A 35 8.35 -10.68 -16.70
N PHE A 36 8.34 -9.63 -15.89
CA PHE A 36 8.73 -8.30 -16.34
C PHE A 36 10.02 -7.74 -15.73
N CYS A 37 10.48 -8.24 -14.57
CA CYS A 37 11.68 -7.73 -13.91
C CYS A 37 12.95 -8.27 -14.58
N THR A 38 13.76 -7.35 -15.12
CA THR A 38 14.99 -7.69 -15.87
C THR A 38 16.27 -7.18 -15.20
N SER A 39 16.18 -6.61 -14.01
CA SER A 39 17.36 -6.22 -13.24
C SER A 39 18.20 -7.43 -12.84
N GLU A 40 19.48 -7.18 -12.58
CA GLU A 40 20.30 -8.14 -11.83
C GLU A 40 19.85 -8.14 -10.36
N PRO A 41 19.76 -9.29 -9.69
CA PRO A 41 19.33 -9.38 -8.30
C PRO A 41 20.17 -8.49 -7.37
N GLN A 42 19.50 -7.76 -6.48
CA GLN A 42 20.12 -6.85 -5.51
C GLN A 42 20.14 -7.39 -4.06
N GLY A 43 19.46 -8.50 -3.81
CA GLY A 43 19.41 -9.16 -2.49
C GLY A 43 20.59 -10.10 -2.23
N GLU A 44 20.52 -10.80 -1.10
CA GLU A 44 21.50 -11.78 -0.67
C GLU A 44 21.36 -13.09 -1.48
N ASP A 45 22.47 -13.83 -1.62
CA ASP A 45 22.53 -15.13 -2.30
C ASP A 45 21.90 -15.18 -3.71
N GLY A 46 21.87 -14.03 -4.40
CA GLY A 46 21.31 -13.90 -5.74
C GLY A 46 19.78 -13.77 -5.79
N LYS A 47 19.14 -13.52 -4.64
CA LYS A 47 17.71 -13.21 -4.57
C LYS A 47 17.41 -11.78 -5.02
N ARG A 48 16.18 -11.56 -5.49
CA ARG A 48 15.68 -10.21 -5.76
C ARG A 48 15.27 -9.54 -4.45
N LEU A 49 15.58 -8.26 -4.32
CA LEU A 49 15.20 -7.42 -3.19
C LEU A 49 13.94 -6.61 -3.53
N ILE A 50 12.90 -6.78 -2.70
CA ILE A 50 11.61 -6.09 -2.82
C ILE A 50 11.48 -5.07 -1.68
N ALA A 51 11.10 -3.84 -2.00
CA ALA A 51 10.71 -2.85 -1.00
C ALA A 51 9.19 -2.60 -1.07
N ASP A 52 8.51 -2.77 0.06
CA ASP A 52 7.07 -2.59 0.21
C ASP A 52 6.78 -1.24 0.89
N LEU A 53 6.18 -0.32 0.13
CA LEU A 53 5.86 1.05 0.55
C LEU A 53 4.45 1.11 1.12
N GLY A 54 4.33 1.44 2.41
CA GLY A 54 3.08 1.39 3.15
C GLY A 54 2.70 -0.05 3.51
N CYS A 55 3.66 -0.82 4.02
CA CYS A 55 3.50 -2.25 4.21
C CYS A 55 2.49 -2.64 5.30
N GLY A 56 2.06 -1.71 6.16
CA GLY A 56 1.11 -1.99 7.24
C GLY A 56 1.59 -3.11 8.17
N SER A 57 0.70 -4.05 8.48
CA SER A 57 0.98 -5.28 9.24
C SER A 57 1.85 -6.30 8.47
N GLY A 58 2.35 -5.94 7.28
CA GLY A 58 3.33 -6.73 6.54
C GLY A 58 2.79 -7.96 5.84
N THR A 59 1.46 -8.17 5.79
CA THR A 59 0.84 -9.39 5.26
C THR A 59 1.34 -9.79 3.88
N ILE A 60 1.41 -8.85 2.92
CA ILE A 60 1.96 -9.12 1.58
C ILE A 60 3.47 -9.30 1.62
N THR A 61 4.19 -8.45 2.36
CA THR A 61 5.65 -8.50 2.50
C THR A 61 6.13 -9.87 3.00
N ILE A 62 5.46 -10.40 4.03
CA ILE A 62 5.76 -11.70 4.66
C ILE A 62 5.52 -12.84 3.68
N LYS A 63 4.45 -12.79 2.89
CA LYS A 63 4.16 -13.81 1.87
C LYS A 63 5.20 -13.83 0.76
N LEU A 64 5.66 -12.66 0.32
CA LEU A 64 6.72 -12.56 -0.68
C LEU A 64 8.04 -13.16 -0.20
N GLU A 65 8.40 -12.98 1.08
CA GLU A 65 9.55 -13.64 1.68
C GLU A 65 9.32 -15.16 1.79
N GLN A 66 8.29 -15.56 2.54
CA GLN A 66 8.12 -16.95 2.99
C GLN A 66 7.64 -17.91 1.91
N GLU A 67 6.76 -17.46 1.01
CA GLU A 67 6.16 -18.30 -0.03
C GLU A 67 6.91 -18.21 -1.36
N HIS A 68 7.55 -17.07 -1.65
CA HIS A 68 8.19 -16.79 -2.94
C HIS A 68 9.72 -16.65 -2.87
N GLY A 69 10.29 -16.55 -1.67
CA GLY A 69 11.74 -16.59 -1.43
C GLY A 69 12.48 -15.31 -1.77
N TYR A 70 11.78 -14.17 -1.79
CA TYR A 70 12.39 -12.86 -1.98
C TYR A 70 13.06 -12.35 -0.70
N ASP A 71 14.03 -11.46 -0.84
CA ASP A 71 14.43 -10.62 0.29
C ASP A 71 13.53 -9.39 0.29
N CYS A 72 13.11 -8.95 1.47
CA CYS A 72 12.12 -7.88 1.58
C CYS A 72 12.54 -6.79 2.57
N ILE A 73 12.11 -5.57 2.24
CA ILE A 73 12.12 -4.40 3.12
C ILE A 73 10.67 -3.94 3.24
N GLY A 74 10.14 -3.85 4.45
CA GLY A 74 8.84 -3.22 4.70
C GLY A 74 9.03 -1.80 5.22
N ILE A 75 8.36 -0.83 4.61
CA ILE A 75 8.43 0.59 4.99
C ILE A 75 7.04 1.07 5.37
N ASP A 76 6.88 1.55 6.61
CA ASP A 76 5.65 2.19 7.06
C ASP A 76 5.94 3.32 8.06
N HIS A 77 5.02 4.28 8.16
CA HIS A 77 5.08 5.36 9.13
C HIS A 77 4.56 4.95 10.52
N SER A 78 3.70 3.93 10.61
CA SER A 78 3.16 3.46 11.90
C SER A 78 4.12 2.47 12.56
N VAL A 79 4.60 2.83 13.76
CA VAL A 79 5.44 1.95 14.57
C VAL A 79 4.66 0.72 15.02
N LEU A 80 3.38 0.87 15.38
CA LEU A 80 2.56 -0.25 15.84
C LEU A 80 2.29 -1.27 14.73
N MET A 81 2.04 -0.81 13.50
CA MET A 81 1.89 -1.70 12.34
C MET A 81 3.17 -2.50 12.07
N LEU A 82 4.34 -1.85 12.16
CA LEU A 82 5.63 -2.52 11.97
C LEU A 82 5.96 -3.49 13.11
N ASP A 83 5.59 -3.17 14.35
CA ASP A 83 5.74 -4.08 15.49
C ASP A 83 4.86 -5.32 15.29
N GLU A 84 3.62 -5.15 14.83
CA GLU A 84 2.73 -6.26 14.49
C GLU A 84 3.29 -7.10 13.33
N ALA A 85 3.74 -6.45 12.25
CA ALA A 85 4.37 -7.11 11.11
C ALA A 85 5.55 -7.99 11.53
N LYS A 86 6.41 -7.47 12.40
CA LYS A 86 7.55 -8.21 12.94
C LYS A 86 7.11 -9.40 13.80
N ASN A 87 6.05 -9.25 14.59
CA ASN A 87 5.52 -10.35 15.40
C ASN A 87 4.94 -11.47 14.53
N ILE A 88 4.18 -11.12 13.48
CA ILE A 88 3.58 -12.07 12.53
C ILE A 88 4.66 -12.78 11.71
N ALA A 89 5.69 -12.04 11.26
CA ALA A 89 6.79 -12.58 10.46
C ALA A 89 7.58 -13.67 11.20
N GLY A 90 7.69 -13.56 12.53
CA GLY A 90 8.40 -14.50 13.39
C GLY A 90 9.92 -14.30 13.41
N GLU A 91 10.59 -14.96 14.35
CA GLU A 91 12.03 -14.77 14.61
C GLU A 91 12.94 -15.27 13.47
N ASP A 92 12.44 -16.17 12.62
CA ASP A 92 13.18 -16.73 11.48
C ASP A 92 13.10 -15.85 10.22
N SER A 93 12.28 -14.80 10.23
CA SER A 93 12.18 -13.85 9.12
C SER A 93 13.41 -12.94 9.04
N HIS A 94 13.83 -12.62 7.82
CA HIS A 94 14.94 -11.73 7.51
C HIS A 94 14.46 -10.38 6.94
N ILE A 95 13.16 -10.09 6.99
CA ILE A 95 12.60 -8.83 6.50
C ILE A 95 13.16 -7.66 7.31
N LEU A 96 13.63 -6.64 6.60
CA LEU A 96 14.04 -5.37 7.20
C LEU A 96 12.84 -4.43 7.31
N TRP A 97 12.37 -4.20 8.52
CA TRP A 97 11.28 -3.24 8.79
C TRP A 97 11.84 -1.84 9.09
N LEU A 98 11.38 -0.83 8.35
CA LEU A 98 11.85 0.54 8.44
C LEU A 98 10.70 1.50 8.74
N ASN A 99 10.78 2.19 9.88
CA ASN A 99 9.84 3.25 10.21
C ASN A 99 10.19 4.55 9.47
N GLN A 100 9.58 4.77 8.31
CA GLN A 100 9.83 5.95 7.47
C GLN A 100 8.56 6.39 6.73
N ASP A 101 8.53 7.66 6.37
CA ASP A 101 7.53 8.24 5.48
C ASP A 101 7.88 7.90 4.02
N ILE A 102 6.95 7.23 3.32
CA ILE A 102 7.15 6.77 1.94
C ILE A 102 7.31 7.90 0.91
N THR A 103 6.97 9.14 1.26
CA THR A 103 7.19 10.31 0.39
C THR A 103 8.64 10.82 0.43
N LYS A 104 9.42 10.42 1.45
CA LYS A 104 10.76 10.94 1.72
C LYS A 104 11.74 9.92 2.34
N PHE A 105 11.53 8.63 2.07
CA PHE A 105 12.35 7.56 2.63
C PHE A 105 13.76 7.51 2.00
N GLU A 106 14.70 6.94 2.75
CA GLU A 106 16.07 6.68 2.30
C GLU A 106 16.43 5.20 2.47
N LEU A 107 17.19 4.66 1.52
CA LEU A 107 17.71 3.30 1.51
C LEU A 107 19.22 3.29 1.28
N MET A 108 19.88 2.25 1.78
CA MET A 108 21.33 2.07 1.65
C MET A 108 21.77 1.48 0.30
N GLY A 109 20.81 1.00 -0.51
CA GLY A 109 21.06 0.29 -1.75
C GLY A 109 19.89 0.37 -2.71
N LYS A 110 20.02 -0.33 -3.84
CA LYS A 110 18.94 -0.44 -4.83
C LYS A 110 18.08 -1.66 -4.56
N CYS A 111 16.80 -1.58 -4.90
CA CYS A 111 15.88 -2.72 -4.92
C CYS A 111 15.56 -3.12 -6.36
N ASP A 112 15.24 -4.39 -6.57
CA ASP A 112 14.77 -4.91 -7.86
C ASP A 112 13.32 -4.49 -8.13
N VAL A 113 12.52 -4.42 -7.06
CA VAL A 113 11.09 -4.18 -7.13
C VAL A 113 10.70 -3.25 -5.99
N PHE A 114 9.89 -2.24 -6.29
CA PHE A 114 9.08 -1.57 -5.29
C PHE A 114 7.64 -2.01 -5.48
N ILE A 115 6.97 -2.32 -4.38
CA ILE A 115 5.52 -2.53 -4.34
C ILE A 115 4.86 -1.48 -3.44
N SER A 116 3.60 -1.16 -3.70
CA SER A 116 2.75 -0.39 -2.78
C SER A 116 1.32 -0.84 -2.99
N THR A 117 0.82 -1.67 -2.07
CA THR A 117 -0.51 -2.28 -2.23
C THR A 117 -1.57 -1.62 -1.35
N THR A 118 -2.81 -2.10 -1.50
CA THR A 118 -3.99 -1.72 -0.68
C THR A 118 -4.25 -0.22 -0.71
N GLU A 119 -4.28 0.36 -1.92
CA GLU A 119 -4.61 1.77 -2.17
C GLU A 119 -3.71 2.80 -1.44
N THR A 120 -2.52 2.39 -0.98
CA THR A 120 -1.56 3.27 -0.30
C THR A 120 -1.24 4.54 -1.11
N ILE A 121 -1.12 4.41 -2.43
CA ILE A 121 -0.85 5.54 -3.34
C ILE A 121 -2.00 6.57 -3.32
N ASN A 122 -3.25 6.14 -3.12
CA ASN A 122 -4.39 7.05 -3.06
C ASN A 122 -4.35 7.94 -1.80
N HIS A 123 -3.73 7.51 -0.69
CA HIS A 123 -3.54 8.33 0.51
C HIS A 123 -2.52 9.47 0.33
N ILE A 124 -1.71 9.45 -0.74
CA ILE A 124 -0.79 10.53 -1.06
C ILE A 124 -1.55 11.61 -1.80
N THR A 125 -2.19 12.51 -1.07
CA THR A 125 -3.13 13.49 -1.66
C THR A 125 -2.44 14.68 -2.32
N GLU A 126 -1.18 14.95 -2.03
CA GLU A 126 -0.43 16.03 -2.67
C GLU A 126 0.28 15.50 -3.92
N GLU A 127 0.01 16.13 -5.06
CA GLU A 127 0.63 15.72 -6.33
C GLU A 127 2.15 15.80 -6.30
N GLU A 128 2.74 16.76 -5.58
CA GLU A 128 4.19 16.87 -5.43
C GLU A 128 4.78 15.68 -4.67
N ASP A 129 4.09 15.19 -3.64
CA ASP A 129 4.53 14.03 -2.85
C ASP A 129 4.45 12.74 -3.66
N LEU A 130 3.39 12.56 -4.45
CA LEU A 130 3.30 11.42 -5.38
C LEU A 130 4.45 11.46 -6.40
N ARG A 131 4.75 12.64 -6.95
CA ARG A 131 5.88 12.82 -7.87
C ARG A 131 7.22 12.55 -7.18
N ASN A 132 7.36 12.88 -5.90
CA ASN A 132 8.53 12.54 -5.11
C ASN A 132 8.70 11.02 -4.98
N ILE A 133 7.62 10.24 -4.82
CA ILE A 133 7.69 8.78 -4.83
C ILE A 133 8.28 8.27 -6.14
N PHE A 134 7.75 8.71 -7.30
CA PHE A 134 8.29 8.32 -8.61
C PHE A 134 9.74 8.77 -8.81
N LYS A 135 10.10 9.96 -8.33
CA LYS A 135 11.48 10.47 -8.37
C LYS A 135 12.42 9.60 -7.53
N THR A 136 11.99 9.17 -6.35
CA THR A 136 12.77 8.29 -5.46
C THR A 136 13.07 6.94 -6.13
N GLN A 137 12.16 6.44 -6.98
CA GLN A 137 12.43 5.26 -7.81
C GLN A 137 13.61 5.46 -8.77
N GLN A 138 13.86 6.68 -9.25
CA GLN A 138 15.06 6.93 -10.06
C GLN A 138 16.36 6.68 -9.31
N GLN A 139 16.36 6.87 -7.99
CA GLN A 139 17.53 6.65 -7.15
C GLN A 139 17.67 5.18 -6.75
N TYR A 140 16.60 4.59 -6.21
CA TYR A 140 16.68 3.29 -5.55
C TYR A 140 16.18 2.10 -6.38
N LEU A 141 15.42 2.30 -7.46
CA LEU A 141 15.03 1.18 -8.33
C LEU A 141 16.20 0.78 -9.24
N ALA A 142 16.53 -0.50 -9.28
CA ALA A 142 17.52 -1.05 -10.20
C ALA A 142 17.10 -0.85 -11.66
N LYS A 143 18.09 -0.79 -12.55
CA LYS A 143 17.84 -0.73 -14.00
C LYS A 143 17.13 -2.02 -14.43
N GLY A 144 15.99 -1.90 -15.11
CA GLY A 144 15.13 -3.05 -15.45
C GLY A 144 14.27 -3.55 -14.29
N GLY A 145 14.32 -2.89 -13.13
CA GLY A 145 13.46 -3.17 -11.99
C GLY A 145 12.04 -2.65 -12.17
N LEU A 146 11.14 -3.08 -11.28
CA LEU A 146 9.71 -2.78 -11.34
C LEU A 146 9.25 -1.84 -10.23
N PHE A 147 8.27 -0.98 -10.53
CA PHE A 147 7.43 -0.33 -9.54
C PHE A 147 5.99 -0.78 -9.77
N ILE A 148 5.42 -1.47 -8.79
CA ILE A 148 4.10 -2.12 -8.87
C ILE A 148 3.21 -1.52 -7.79
N PHE A 149 2.03 -1.06 -8.14
CA PHE A 149 1.09 -0.56 -7.13
C PHE A 149 -0.35 -0.68 -7.64
N ASP A 150 -1.31 -0.76 -6.72
CA ASP A 150 -2.72 -0.58 -7.03
C ASP A 150 -3.20 0.84 -6.73
N VAL A 151 -4.21 1.26 -7.49
CA VAL A 151 -5.01 2.46 -7.23
C VAL A 151 -6.48 2.17 -7.44
N GLY A 152 -7.34 2.81 -6.65
CA GLY A 152 -8.79 2.73 -6.82
C GLY A 152 -9.23 3.31 -8.18
N ILE A 153 -10.19 2.64 -8.84
CA ILE A 153 -10.73 3.11 -10.12
C ILE A 153 -11.71 4.27 -9.90
N LYS A 154 -12.04 4.97 -10.99
CA LYS A 154 -12.93 6.14 -10.94
C LYS A 154 -14.28 5.82 -10.29
N GLU A 155 -14.86 4.68 -10.64
CA GLU A 155 -16.15 4.21 -10.14
C GLU A 155 -16.13 4.01 -8.62
N HIS A 156 -15.00 3.55 -8.05
CA HIS A 156 -14.82 3.41 -6.61
C HIS A 156 -15.05 4.75 -5.90
N PHE A 157 -14.38 5.81 -6.34
CA PHE A 157 -14.47 7.13 -5.72
C PHE A 157 -15.77 7.86 -6.02
N GLU A 158 -16.26 7.84 -7.27
CA GLU A 158 -17.44 8.61 -7.66
C GLU A 158 -18.77 7.95 -7.27
N SER A 159 -18.82 6.61 -7.24
CA SER A 159 -20.08 5.86 -7.08
C SER A 159 -20.10 5.02 -5.82
N THR A 160 -19.05 4.23 -5.57
CA THR A 160 -19.02 3.33 -4.41
C THR A 160 -18.86 4.11 -3.12
N LEU A 161 -17.78 4.88 -2.96
CA LEU A 161 -17.61 5.83 -1.85
C LEU A 161 -18.58 7.01 -2.04
N GLY A 162 -18.36 7.83 -3.07
CA GLY A 162 -19.23 8.95 -3.44
C GLY A 162 -19.61 9.82 -2.23
N ASN A 163 -20.92 9.98 -2.04
CA ASN A 163 -21.49 10.65 -0.84
C ASN A 163 -22.26 9.65 0.03
N ASN A 164 -21.82 8.39 0.06
CA ASN A 164 -22.49 7.32 0.77
C ASN A 164 -22.00 7.23 2.23
N VAL A 165 -22.86 6.63 3.07
CA VAL A 165 -22.53 6.29 4.46
C VAL A 165 -22.58 4.78 4.60
N PHE A 166 -21.50 4.20 5.12
CA PHE A 166 -21.40 2.81 5.48
C PHE A 166 -21.50 2.63 6.99
N PHE A 167 -22.03 1.49 7.37
CA PHE A 167 -22.13 1.05 8.75
C PHE A 167 -21.78 -0.44 8.78
N GLU A 168 -20.78 -0.78 9.57
CA GLU A 168 -20.33 -2.14 9.77
C GLU A 168 -20.35 -2.44 11.27
N ASP A 169 -20.92 -3.59 11.61
CA ASP A 169 -21.10 -4.03 13.00
C ASP A 169 -20.46 -5.41 13.13
N TYR A 170 -19.28 -5.43 13.73
CA TYR A 170 -18.51 -6.64 14.03
C TYR A 170 -18.69 -7.01 15.51
N ASP A 171 -18.27 -8.22 15.87
CA ASP A 171 -18.39 -8.71 17.25
C ASP A 171 -17.63 -7.81 18.25
N ASP A 172 -16.47 -7.27 17.84
CA ASP A 172 -15.56 -6.52 18.72
C ASP A 172 -15.63 -4.99 18.55
N PHE A 173 -16.19 -4.50 17.44
CA PHE A 173 -16.28 -3.07 17.14
C PHE A 173 -17.39 -2.73 16.13
N THR A 174 -17.83 -1.48 16.15
CA THR A 174 -18.78 -0.90 15.20
C THR A 174 -18.11 0.28 14.50
N LEU A 175 -18.22 0.35 13.18
CA LEU A 175 -17.67 1.42 12.35
C LEU A 175 -18.79 2.18 11.62
N LEU A 176 -18.80 3.49 11.77
CA LEU A 176 -19.54 4.42 10.93
C LEU A 176 -18.56 5.12 10.00
N TRP A 177 -18.85 5.12 8.70
CA TRP A 177 -17.97 5.69 7.69
C TRP A 177 -18.77 6.54 6.71
N ALA A 178 -18.67 7.86 6.84
CA ALA A 178 -19.34 8.82 5.98
C ALA A 178 -18.36 9.42 4.96
N ASN A 179 -18.76 9.44 3.70
CA ASN A 179 -17.91 9.89 2.59
C ASN A 179 -18.45 11.17 1.96
N GLU A 180 -17.53 12.00 1.49
CA GLU A 180 -17.79 13.08 0.54
C GLU A 180 -16.71 13.06 -0.55
N TYR A 181 -17.13 13.14 -1.82
CA TYR A 181 -16.21 13.17 -2.96
C TYR A 181 -16.33 14.47 -3.76
N ASP A 182 -15.23 15.21 -3.85
CA ASP A 182 -15.13 16.41 -4.69
C ASP A 182 -14.60 16.05 -6.08
N THR A 183 -15.50 16.04 -7.07
CA THR A 183 -15.16 15.78 -8.49
C THR A 183 -14.15 16.76 -9.10
N GLN A 184 -14.01 17.99 -8.59
CA GLN A 184 -13.07 18.97 -9.14
C GLN A 184 -11.64 18.70 -8.68
N THR A 185 -11.48 18.44 -7.39
CA THR A 185 -10.17 18.12 -6.80
C THR A 185 -9.84 16.63 -6.90
N ARG A 186 -10.84 15.77 -7.14
CA ARG A 186 -10.76 14.31 -7.08
C ARG A 186 -10.41 13.78 -5.69
N LEU A 187 -10.76 14.55 -4.65
CA LEU A 187 -10.47 14.21 -3.27
C LEU A 187 -11.70 13.56 -2.64
N SER A 188 -11.50 12.36 -2.08
CA SER A 188 -12.42 11.70 -1.16
C SER A 188 -12.06 12.07 0.26
N THR A 189 -13.07 12.44 1.05
CA THR A 189 -12.96 12.67 2.49
C THR A 189 -13.85 11.69 3.21
N SER A 190 -13.24 10.87 4.06
CA SER A 190 -13.85 9.77 4.79
C SER A 190 -13.84 10.09 6.28
N ASP A 191 -14.97 10.50 6.84
CA ASP A 191 -15.15 10.68 8.27
C ASP A 191 -15.55 9.34 8.90
N MET A 192 -14.65 8.79 9.69
CA MET A 192 -14.78 7.50 10.35
C MET A 192 -15.00 7.69 11.85
N THR A 193 -16.04 7.07 12.39
CA THR A 193 -16.28 6.95 13.83
C THR A 193 -16.29 5.48 14.20
N LEU A 194 -15.30 5.08 15.00
CA LEU A 194 -15.14 3.73 15.51
C LEU A 194 -15.61 3.67 16.96
N PHE A 195 -16.48 2.71 17.26
CA PHE A 195 -16.81 2.30 18.62
C PHE A 195 -16.23 0.91 18.87
N TYR A 196 -15.33 0.78 19.83
CA TYR A 196 -14.67 -0.50 20.12
C TYR A 196 -14.65 -0.77 21.63
N SER A 197 -14.52 -2.03 22.02
CA SER A 197 -14.43 -2.41 23.44
C SER A 197 -13.22 -3.32 23.68
N GLU A 198 -12.48 -3.07 24.77
CA GLU A 198 -11.37 -3.95 25.18
C GLU A 198 -11.84 -5.03 26.17
N ASP A 199 -12.94 -4.79 26.90
CA ASP A 199 -13.46 -5.64 27.97
C ASP A 199 -14.89 -6.15 27.74
N GLY A 200 -15.57 -5.66 26.70
CA GLY A 200 -16.96 -5.98 26.36
C GLY A 200 -17.99 -5.26 27.24
N GLU A 201 -17.58 -4.40 28.17
CA GLU A 201 -18.48 -3.68 29.09
C GLU A 201 -18.66 -2.22 28.70
N VAL A 202 -17.60 -1.56 28.22
CA VAL A 202 -17.62 -0.14 27.83
C VAL A 202 -17.10 0.03 26.40
N TYR A 203 -17.81 0.84 25.62
CA TYR A 203 -17.32 1.28 24.31
C TYR A 203 -16.47 2.53 24.46
N ASN A 204 -15.27 2.46 23.90
CA ASN A 204 -14.45 3.62 23.58
C ASN A 204 -14.84 4.14 22.20
N ARG A 205 -14.64 5.45 21.98
CA ARG A 205 -14.87 6.11 20.69
C ARG A 205 -13.56 6.65 20.16
N ALA A 206 -13.30 6.38 18.89
CA ALA A 206 -12.25 7.03 18.12
C ALA A 206 -12.85 7.66 16.86
N ASP A 207 -12.34 8.82 16.46
CA ASP A 207 -12.75 9.52 15.26
C ASP A 207 -11.52 9.80 14.40
N ALA A 208 -11.66 9.67 13.09
CA ALA A 208 -10.66 10.10 12.13
C ALA A 208 -11.28 10.59 10.84
N THR A 209 -10.50 11.41 10.15
CA THR A 209 -10.77 11.78 8.78
C THR A 209 -9.63 11.21 7.93
N VAL A 210 -9.99 10.35 6.99
CA VAL A 210 -9.07 9.77 5.99
C VAL A 210 -9.29 10.52 4.68
N PHE A 211 -8.18 10.83 4.00
CA PHE A 211 -8.21 11.48 2.71
C PHE A 211 -7.58 10.57 1.67
N GLU A 212 -8.22 10.52 0.51
CA GLU A 212 -7.74 9.76 -0.63
C GLU A 212 -7.97 10.56 -1.90
N ARG A 213 -7.01 10.54 -2.83
CA ARG A 213 -7.17 11.17 -4.13
C ARG A 213 -7.29 10.11 -5.21
N TYR A 214 -8.30 10.25 -6.07
CA TYR A 214 -8.36 9.50 -7.31
C TYR A 214 -7.30 10.03 -8.30
N TYR A 215 -6.40 9.15 -8.71
CA TYR A 215 -5.38 9.41 -9.72
C TYR A 215 -5.74 8.71 -11.04
N PRO A 216 -6.05 9.47 -12.11
CA PRO A 216 -6.24 8.88 -13.43
C PRO A 216 -5.00 8.13 -13.92
N GLU A 217 -5.21 6.98 -14.56
CA GLU A 217 -4.12 6.15 -15.06
C GLU A 217 -3.21 6.89 -16.07
N ASP A 218 -3.78 7.75 -16.93
CA ASP A 218 -3.02 8.56 -17.89
C ASP A 218 -2.08 9.57 -17.19
N TYR A 219 -2.49 10.11 -16.04
CA TYR A 219 -1.65 10.95 -15.20
C TYR A 219 -0.49 10.15 -14.59
N LEU A 220 -0.78 8.94 -14.08
CA LEU A 220 0.22 8.05 -13.48
C LEU A 220 1.24 7.59 -14.52
N GLU A 221 0.78 7.17 -15.70
CA GLU A 221 1.64 6.78 -16.82
C GLU A 221 2.54 7.93 -17.29
N LYS A 222 1.98 9.13 -17.45
CA LYS A 222 2.76 10.31 -17.83
C LYS A 222 3.81 10.66 -16.77
N THR A 223 3.43 10.60 -15.50
CA THR A 223 4.34 10.88 -14.39
C THR A 223 5.47 9.85 -14.35
N ALA A 224 5.15 8.56 -14.47
CA ALA A 224 6.15 7.49 -14.53
C ALA A 224 7.13 7.68 -15.70
N ALA A 225 6.63 8.08 -16.88
CA ALA A 225 7.44 8.36 -18.06
C ALA A 225 8.42 9.53 -17.86
N GLU A 226 7.99 10.60 -17.17
CA GLU A 226 8.87 11.72 -16.80
C GLU A 226 10.05 11.27 -15.91
N TYR A 227 9.86 10.17 -15.17
CA TYR A 227 10.89 9.56 -14.33
C TYR A 227 11.55 8.32 -14.95
N GLY A 228 11.40 8.10 -16.27
CA GLY A 228 12.13 7.06 -17.00
C GLY A 228 11.59 5.65 -16.77
N MET A 229 10.29 5.52 -16.54
CA MET A 229 9.59 4.25 -16.41
C MET A 229 8.47 4.15 -17.46
N HIS A 230 8.20 2.94 -17.96
CA HIS A 230 7.08 2.67 -18.86
C HIS A 230 6.19 1.56 -18.32
N LEU A 231 4.89 1.63 -18.62
CA LEU A 231 3.92 0.61 -18.24
C LEU A 231 4.21 -0.68 -19.03
N VAL A 232 4.29 -1.82 -18.33
CA VAL A 232 4.51 -3.15 -18.93
C VAL A 232 3.35 -4.11 -18.68
N ALA A 233 2.57 -3.89 -17.64
CA ALA A 233 1.33 -4.63 -17.40
C ALA A 233 0.32 -3.76 -16.66
N ARG A 234 -0.96 -4.07 -16.89
CA ARG A 234 -2.13 -3.48 -16.24
C ARG A 234 -3.10 -4.61 -15.94
N ARG A 235 -3.63 -4.66 -14.72
CA ARG A 235 -4.64 -5.66 -14.34
C ARG A 235 -5.69 -5.04 -13.42
N GLU A 236 -6.95 -5.14 -13.83
CA GLU A 236 -8.08 -4.81 -12.96
C GLU A 236 -8.35 -5.96 -12.00
N GLU A 237 -8.71 -5.62 -10.76
CA GLU A 237 -9.06 -6.57 -9.71
C GLU A 237 -10.14 -5.93 -8.82
N GLY A 238 -11.42 -6.21 -9.09
CA GLY A 238 -12.51 -5.52 -8.39
C GLY A 238 -12.58 -4.03 -8.73
N GLU A 239 -12.59 -3.16 -7.72
CA GLU A 239 -12.67 -1.71 -7.87
C GLU A 239 -11.30 -0.99 -7.87
N ARG A 240 -10.23 -1.74 -8.18
CA ARG A 240 -8.86 -1.21 -8.27
C ARG A 240 -8.16 -1.74 -9.50
N VAL A 241 -7.07 -1.06 -9.88
CA VAL A 241 -6.19 -1.46 -10.97
C VAL A 241 -4.75 -1.53 -10.49
N PHE A 242 -4.09 -2.65 -10.75
CA PHE A 242 -2.65 -2.81 -10.59
C PHE A 242 -1.93 -2.31 -11.83
N LEU A 243 -0.96 -1.42 -11.62
CA LEU A 243 -0.08 -0.90 -12.64
C LEU A 243 1.35 -1.39 -12.39
N VAL A 244 1.97 -1.95 -13.42
CA VAL A 244 3.34 -2.45 -13.37
C VAL A 244 4.18 -1.57 -14.28
N PHE A 245 5.03 -0.74 -13.69
CA PHE A 245 5.98 0.09 -14.40
C PHE A 245 7.36 -0.53 -14.34
N ARG A 246 8.10 -0.48 -15.45
CA ARG A 246 9.51 -0.89 -15.48
C ARG A 246 10.42 0.29 -15.75
N LYS A 247 11.50 0.38 -14.98
CA LYS A 247 12.53 1.40 -15.18
C LYS A 247 13.40 1.11 -16.40
N GLU A 248 13.51 2.10 -17.26
CA GLU A 248 14.33 2.02 -18.46
C GLU A 248 15.82 1.98 -18.16
N GLY A 249 16.57 1.59 -19.19
CA GLY A 249 18.00 1.38 -19.15
C GLY A 249 18.83 2.65 -19.06
#